data_AF-A0A7J6R3Q8-F1
#
_entry.id   AF-A0A7J6R3Q8-F1
#
_cell.length_a   1.000
_cell.length_b   1.000
_cell.length_c   1.000
_cell.angle_alpha   90.00
_cell.angle_beta   90.00
_cell.angle_gamma   90.00
#
_symmetry.space_group_name_H-M   'P 1'
#
loop_
_entity.id
_entity.type
_entity.pdbx_description
1 polymer ?
#
loop_
_entity_poly.entity_id
_entity_poly.type
_entity_poly.pdbx_seq_one_letter_code
_entity_poly.pdbx_strand_id
1 'polypeptide(L)'
;HNIADYMSGKNNVNINFKDMNHINGYGIIRGLQFSSFVFQYYALVVDLLVLGLTRASDIAGPPRMPNEFMQFTDLATEQRHPIRLYCRYVDQVHILFRFTDEEAKDLIQRFLTEN
;
A
#
# COMPACT_ATOMS: atom_id res chain seq x y z
N HIS A 1 6.33 -23.28 1.34
CA HIS A 1 5.46 -23.62 0.19
C HIS A 1 4.05 -23.96 0.66
N ASN A 2 3.87 -25.04 1.44
CA ASN A 2 2.56 -25.54 1.89
C ASN A 2 1.57 -24.50 2.46
N ILE A 3 2.04 -23.52 3.24
CA ILE A 3 1.15 -22.49 3.83
C ILE A 3 0.63 -21.52 2.75
N ALA A 4 1.47 -21.11 1.80
CA ALA A 4 1.06 -20.21 0.72
C ALA A 4 0.07 -20.90 -0.24
N ASP A 5 0.31 -22.18 -0.53
CA ASP A 5 -0.60 -23.00 -1.34
C ASP A 5 -1.93 -23.20 -0.61
N TYR A 6 -1.90 -23.43 0.70
CA TYR A 6 -3.11 -23.50 1.53
C TYR A 6 -3.89 -22.18 1.49
N MET A 7 -3.24 -21.04 1.72
CA MET A 7 -3.91 -19.74 1.74
C MET A 7 -4.51 -19.40 0.37
N SER A 8 -3.80 -19.71 -0.71
CA SER A 8 -4.29 -19.51 -2.08
C SER A 8 -5.47 -20.44 -2.38
N GLY A 9 -5.32 -21.75 -2.13
CA GLY A 9 -6.35 -22.75 -2.37
C GLY A 9 -7.61 -22.54 -1.54
N LYS A 10 -7.49 -22.06 -0.30
CA LYS A 10 -8.63 -21.82 0.60
C LYS A 10 -9.53 -20.66 0.16
N ASN A 11 -9.05 -19.77 -0.72
CA ASN A 11 -9.88 -18.75 -1.36
C ASN A 11 -10.66 -19.30 -2.56
N ASN A 12 -10.22 -20.41 -3.17
CA ASN A 12 -10.89 -21.06 -4.30
C ASN A 12 -11.85 -22.15 -3.80
N VAL A 13 -12.97 -21.73 -3.23
CA VAL A 13 -14.00 -22.63 -2.69
C VAL A 13 -15.37 -22.30 -3.28
N ASN A 14 -16.30 -23.24 -3.13
CA ASN A 14 -17.67 -23.06 -3.56
C ASN A 14 -18.44 -22.18 -2.56
N ILE A 15 -18.98 -21.07 -3.03
CA ILE A 15 -19.80 -20.14 -2.25
C ILE A 15 -21.27 -20.46 -2.54
N ASN A 16 -21.98 -20.86 -1.50
CA ASN A 16 -23.40 -21.19 -1.57
C ASN A 16 -24.23 -20.07 -0.95
N PHE A 17 -25.33 -19.70 -1.61
CA PHE A 17 -26.36 -18.87 -1.04
C PHE A 17 -27.73 -19.37 -1.50
N LYS A 18 -28.52 -19.91 -0.55
CA LYS A 18 -29.77 -20.64 -0.83
C LYS A 18 -29.52 -21.80 -1.81
N ASP A 19 -30.16 -21.76 -2.98
CA ASP A 19 -30.07 -22.71 -4.09
C ASP A 19 -28.98 -22.38 -5.11
N MET A 20 -28.36 -21.20 -4.99
CA MET A 20 -27.27 -20.78 -5.88
C MET A 20 -25.91 -21.24 -5.38
N ASN A 21 -25.04 -21.58 -6.33
CA ASN A 21 -23.70 -22.06 -6.06
C ASN A 21 -22.70 -21.53 -7.10
N HIS A 22 -21.56 -21.01 -6.64
CA HIS A 22 -20.51 -20.45 -7.50
C HIS A 22 -19.11 -20.68 -6.91
N ILE A 23 -18.20 -21.17 -7.74
CA ILE A 23 -16.79 -21.35 -7.36
C ILE A 23 -16.09 -19.99 -7.39
N ASN A 24 -15.47 -19.59 -6.28
CA ASN A 24 -14.72 -18.34 -6.21
C ASN A 24 -13.38 -18.45 -6.96
N GLY A 25 -13.42 -18.28 -8.28
CA GLY A 25 -12.23 -18.31 -9.15
C GLY A 25 -11.37 -17.04 -9.10
N TYR A 26 -11.85 -15.96 -8.49
CA TYR A 26 -11.14 -14.68 -8.42
C TYR A 26 -11.43 -13.94 -7.11
N GLY A 27 -10.45 -13.16 -6.62
CA GLY A 27 -10.57 -12.36 -5.41
C GLY A 27 -10.38 -13.16 -4.11
N ILE A 28 -10.45 -12.45 -2.99
CA ILE A 28 -10.24 -13.03 -1.65
C ILE A 28 -11.55 -13.10 -0.87
N ILE A 29 -11.69 -14.13 -0.03
CA ILE A 29 -12.82 -14.27 0.88
C ILE A 29 -12.47 -13.61 2.21
N ARG A 30 -13.12 -12.48 2.51
CA ARG A 30 -12.87 -11.66 3.72
C ARG A 30 -13.20 -12.37 5.04
N GLY A 31 -14.09 -13.37 5.00
CA GLY A 31 -14.50 -14.13 6.19
C GLY A 31 -13.48 -15.16 6.68
N LEU A 32 -12.37 -15.39 5.96
CA LEU A 32 -11.30 -16.27 6.41
C LEU A 32 -10.49 -15.57 7.52
N GLN A 33 -10.13 -16.31 8.58
CA GLN A 33 -9.42 -15.75 9.74
C GLN A 33 -8.07 -15.09 9.38
N PHE A 34 -7.40 -15.58 8.33
CA PHE A 34 -6.14 -15.02 7.84
C PHE A 34 -6.33 -13.98 6.72
N SER A 35 -7.57 -13.62 6.35
CA SER A 35 -7.82 -12.69 5.24
C SER A 35 -7.25 -11.31 5.50
N SER A 36 -7.27 -10.85 6.77
CA SER A 36 -6.65 -9.59 7.18
C SER A 36 -5.16 -9.53 6.83
N PHE A 37 -4.43 -10.63 7.05
CA PHE A 37 -3.01 -10.73 6.69
C PHE A 37 -2.81 -10.64 5.17
N VAL A 38 -3.58 -11.41 4.39
CA VAL A 38 -3.47 -11.39 2.91
C VAL A 38 -3.78 -10.01 2.36
N PHE A 39 -4.81 -9.36 2.90
CA PHE A 39 -5.19 -8.01 2.50
C PHE A 39 -4.09 -7.00 2.80
N GLN A 40 -3.55 -6.98 4.03
CA GLN A 40 -2.49 -6.03 4.40
C GLN A 40 -1.19 -6.28 3.64
N TYR A 41 -0.84 -7.54 3.36
CA TYR A 41 0.32 -7.86 2.53
C TYR A 41 0.14 -7.36 1.09
N TYR A 42 -1.04 -7.55 0.49
CA TYR A 42 -1.32 -7.05 -0.84
C TYR A 42 -1.36 -5.52 -0.87
N ALA A 43 -1.89 -4.89 0.19
CA ALA A 43 -1.83 -3.46 0.38
C ALA A 43 -0.36 -2.97 0.40
N LEU A 44 0.53 -3.63 1.15
CA LEU A 44 1.95 -3.28 1.14
C LEU A 44 2.56 -3.29 -0.28
N VAL A 45 2.18 -4.24 -1.13
CA VAL A 45 2.62 -4.24 -2.54
C VAL A 45 2.17 -2.97 -3.26
N VAL A 46 0.91 -2.55 -3.07
CA VAL A 46 0.40 -1.29 -3.64
C VAL A 46 1.07 -0.06 -3.00
N ASP A 47 1.41 -0.10 -1.71
CA ASP A 47 2.15 0.99 -1.04
C ASP A 47 3.50 1.24 -1.72
N LEU A 48 4.21 0.16 -2.07
CA LEU A 48 5.50 0.24 -2.78
C LEU A 48 5.34 0.82 -4.19
N LEU A 49 4.21 0.58 -4.87
CA LEU A 49 3.92 1.16 -6.18
C LEU A 49 3.60 2.66 -6.09
N VAL A 50 2.87 3.08 -5.06
CA VAL A 50 2.50 4.48 -4.85
C VAL A 50 3.69 5.32 -4.40
N LEU A 51 4.50 4.80 -3.46
CA LEU A 51 5.65 5.53 -2.91
C LEU A 51 6.90 5.43 -3.78
N GLY A 52 7.07 4.32 -4.51
CA GLY A 52 8.35 3.92 -5.06
C GLY A 52 9.31 3.41 -3.98
N LEU A 53 10.30 2.61 -4.39
CA LEU A 53 11.20 1.91 -3.46
C LEU A 53 12.05 2.85 -2.60
N THR A 54 12.52 3.95 -3.19
CA THR A 54 13.38 4.93 -2.49
C THR A 54 12.61 5.61 -1.37
N ARG A 55 11.43 6.17 -1.66
CA ARG A 55 10.66 6.89 -0.62
C ARG A 55 10.09 5.92 0.42
N ALA A 56 9.68 4.72 0.02
CA ALA A 56 9.25 3.69 0.98
C ALA A 56 10.38 3.32 1.95
N SER A 57 11.62 3.20 1.46
CA SER A 57 12.79 2.93 2.30
C SER A 57 13.13 4.08 3.23
N ASP A 58 12.99 5.33 2.76
CA ASP A 58 13.20 6.52 3.61
C ASP A 58 12.21 6.59 4.77
N ILE A 59 10.93 6.26 4.51
CA ILE A 59 9.87 6.24 5.53
C ILE A 59 10.11 5.08 6.51
N ALA A 60 10.39 3.87 6.01
CA ALA A 60 10.58 2.69 6.86
C ALA A 60 11.87 2.75 7.69
N GLY A 61 12.89 3.45 7.20
CA GLY A 61 14.22 3.45 7.78
C GLY A 61 15.01 2.17 7.48
N PRO A 62 16.28 2.10 7.93
CA PRO A 62 17.11 0.93 7.70
C PRO A 62 16.56 -0.31 8.43
N PRO A 63 16.62 -1.53 7.84
CA PRO A 63 16.03 -2.74 8.44
C PRO A 63 16.54 -3.11 9.85
N ARG A 64 17.75 -2.66 10.21
CA ARG A 64 18.34 -2.89 11.54
C ARG A 64 17.90 -1.85 12.57
N MET A 65 17.38 -0.71 12.13
CA MET A 65 16.96 0.42 12.97
C MET A 65 15.80 1.13 12.26
N PRO A 66 14.61 0.50 12.22
CA PRO A 66 13.45 1.06 11.54
C PRO A 66 13.00 2.35 12.23
N ASN A 67 12.40 3.25 11.45
CA ASN A 67 11.81 4.47 11.99
C ASN A 67 10.49 4.14 12.70
N GLU A 68 10.17 4.94 13.72
CA GLU A 68 8.81 4.93 14.27
C GLU A 68 7.82 5.56 13.29
N PHE A 69 6.52 5.34 13.55
CA PHE A 69 5.46 5.92 12.74
C PHE A 69 5.58 7.45 12.68
N MET A 70 5.52 8.00 11.47
CA MET A 70 5.66 9.44 11.18
C MET A 70 7.02 10.05 11.57
N GLN A 71 8.07 9.25 11.72
CA GLN A 71 9.43 9.71 11.98
C GLN A 71 10.36 9.37 10.81
N PHE A 72 11.45 10.14 10.72
CA PHE A 72 12.55 9.91 9.77
C PHE A 72 13.87 9.89 10.52
N THR A 73 14.88 9.27 9.93
CA THR A 73 16.25 9.22 10.46
C THR A 73 16.82 10.61 10.70
N ASP A 74 16.55 11.54 9.77
CA ASP A 74 17.08 12.90 9.77
C ASP A 74 16.23 13.85 8.90
N LEU A 75 16.42 15.16 9.11
CA LEU A 75 15.68 16.21 8.43
C LEU A 75 15.95 16.26 6.91
N ALA A 76 17.16 15.94 6.47
CA ALA A 76 17.49 15.94 5.05
C ALA A 76 16.77 14.80 4.31
N THR A 77 16.69 13.62 4.93
CA THR A 77 15.90 12.49 4.44
C THR A 77 14.41 12.81 4.38
N GLU A 78 13.87 13.46 5.40
CA GLU A 78 12.50 13.94 5.38
C GLU A 78 12.26 14.90 4.20
N GLN A 79 13.19 15.84 4.00
CA GLN A 79 13.05 16.95 3.04
C GLN A 79 13.31 16.63 1.58
N ARG A 80 13.99 15.53 1.25
CA ARG A 80 14.37 15.22 -0.14
C ARG A 80 13.19 14.94 -1.08
N HIS A 81 12.00 14.67 -0.55
CA HIS A 81 10.84 14.24 -1.34
C HIS A 81 9.55 14.98 -0.90
N PRO A 82 8.63 15.32 -1.83
CA PRO A 82 7.40 16.03 -1.47
C PRO A 82 6.45 15.25 -0.56
N ILE A 83 6.34 13.92 -0.69
CA ILE A 83 5.54 13.07 0.21
C ILE A 83 6.17 13.06 1.60
N ARG A 84 5.54 13.73 2.58
CA ARG A 84 6.04 13.83 3.96
C ARG A 84 5.52 12.75 4.87
N LEU A 85 4.22 12.49 4.82
CA LEU A 85 3.60 11.45 5.61
C LEU A 85 2.79 10.54 4.71
N TYR A 86 2.81 9.25 5.05
CA TYR A 86 2.03 8.23 4.39
C TYR A 86 1.47 7.30 5.44
N CYS A 87 0.16 7.05 5.39
CA CYS A 87 -0.42 5.95 6.14
C CYS A 87 -1.57 5.34 5.35
N ARG A 88 -1.76 4.04 5.54
CA ARG A 88 -2.90 3.31 5.02
C ARG A 88 -3.68 2.69 6.16
N TYR A 89 -4.98 2.99 6.23
CA TYR A 89 -5.90 2.33 7.13
C TYR A 89 -6.83 1.44 6.31
N VAL A 90 -6.51 0.14 6.27
CA VAL A 90 -7.20 -0.86 5.44
C VAL A 90 -7.17 -0.44 3.96
N ASP A 91 -8.27 0.09 3.42
CA ASP A 91 -8.42 0.52 2.03
C ASP A 91 -8.24 2.03 1.84
N GLN A 92 -8.11 2.79 2.93
CA GLN A 92 -7.96 4.24 2.90
C GLN A 92 -6.49 4.65 2.91
N VAL A 93 -6.08 5.42 1.90
CA VAL A 93 -4.73 5.98 1.79
C VAL A 93 -4.77 7.45 2.18
N HIS A 94 -3.89 7.84 3.10
CA HIS A 94 -3.68 9.23 3.48
C HIS A 94 -2.24 9.62 3.15
N ILE A 95 -2.08 10.68 2.36
CA ILE A 95 -0.78 11.19 1.94
C ILE A 95 -0.74 12.69 2.24
N LEU A 96 0.33 13.12 2.92
CA LEU A 96 0.61 14.53 3.12
C LEU A 96 1.76 14.96 2.20
N PHE A 97 1.50 15.94 1.34
CA PHE A 97 2.51 16.53 0.47
C PHE A 97 2.96 17.89 0.99
N ARG A 98 4.26 18.17 0.84
CA ARG A 98 4.85 19.49 1.02
C ARG A 98 5.67 19.82 -0.21
N PHE A 99 5.12 20.68 -1.07
CA PHE A 99 5.78 21.20 -2.26
C PHE A 99 6.42 22.56 -1.99
N THR A 100 7.48 22.86 -2.72
CA THR A 100 7.94 24.23 -2.94
C THR A 100 7.06 24.92 -3.99
N ASP A 101 7.20 26.24 -4.13
CA ASP A 101 6.48 27.00 -5.17
C ASP A 101 6.85 26.52 -6.59
N GLU A 102 8.13 26.19 -6.80
CA GLU A 102 8.63 25.69 -8.09
C GLU A 102 8.08 24.29 -8.42
N GLU A 103 8.12 23.36 -7.45
CA GLU A 103 7.59 22.00 -7.63
C GLU A 103 6.07 22.01 -7.88
N ALA A 104 5.34 22.87 -7.17
CA ALA A 104 3.89 22.99 -7.34
C ALA A 104 3.55 23.51 -8.74
N LYS A 105 4.26 24.53 -9.23
CA LYS A 105 4.06 25.09 -10.59
C LYS A 105 4.37 24.06 -11.67
N ASP A 106 5.49 23.34 -11.57
CA ASP A 106 5.86 22.29 -12.52
C ASP A 106 4.82 21.17 -12.56
N LEU A 107 4.37 20.70 -11.39
CA LEU A 107 3.33 19.65 -11.31
C LEU A 107 2.01 20.10 -11.93
N ILE A 108 1.55 21.32 -11.62
CA ILE A 108 0.32 21.89 -12.19
C ILE A 108 0.45 22.03 -13.70
N GLN A 109 1.58 22.53 -14.20
CA GLN A 109 1.80 22.71 -15.62
C GLN A 109 1.80 21.38 -16.38
N ARG A 110 2.45 20.33 -15.84
CA ARG A 110 2.42 18.99 -16.44
C ARG A 110 1.01 18.44 -16.51
N PHE A 111 0.24 18.57 -15.42
CA PHE A 111 -1.16 18.15 -15.40
C PHE A 111 -1.99 18.89 -16.47
N LEU A 112 -1.84 20.20 -16.59
CA LEU A 112 -2.55 21.02 -17.58
C LEU A 112 -2.08 20.80 -19.03
N THR A 113 -0.93 20.16 -19.24
CA THR A 113 -0.42 19.84 -20.59
C THR A 113 -0.99 18.51 -21.09
N GLU A 114 -1.27 17.59 -20.17
CA GLU A 114 -1.81 16.26 -20.48
C GLU A 114 -3.35 16.23 -20.55
N ASN A 115 -4.03 17.24 -20.01
CA ASN A 115 -5.50 17.38 -20.00
C ASN A 115 -5.96 18.57 -20.83
#